data_AF-R0HSE5-F1
#
_entry.id   AF-R0HSE5-F1
#
_cell.length_a   1.000
_cell.length_b   1.000
_cell.length_c   1.000
_cell.angle_alpha   90.00
_cell.angle_beta   90.00
_cell.angle_gamma   90.00
#
_symmetry.space_group_name_H-M   'P 1'
#
loop_
_entity.id
_entity.type
_entity.pdbx_description
1 polymer ?
#
loop_
_entity_poly.entity_id
_entity_poly.type
_entity_poly.pdbx_seq_one_letter_code
_entity_poly.pdbx_strand_id
1 'polypeptide(L)'
;MAKTSFTLVLPIIFLVVMFALVEQNMGCTASMGPCEKDKSCSAKCRATFGDKANGFCDRSTGGAGECVCVYPCPPHPESPMSFLL
;
A
#
# COMPACT_ATOMS: atom_id res chain seq x y z
N MET A 1 37.39 20.94 -17.35
CA MET A 1 36.56 21.50 -16.27
C MET A 1 35.13 21.53 -16.78
N ALA A 2 34.38 20.45 -16.56
CA ALA A 2 33.33 20.34 -15.54
C ALA A 2 32.08 21.16 -15.98
N LYS A 3 30.88 20.61 -16.12
CA LYS A 3 30.23 19.70 -15.18
C LYS A 3 28.84 19.30 -15.73
N THR A 4 28.74 18.71 -16.92
CA THR A 4 27.42 18.29 -17.48
C THR A 4 26.83 17.06 -16.76
N SER A 5 27.63 16.38 -15.94
CA SER A 5 27.17 15.25 -15.14
C SER A 5 26.17 15.62 -14.03
N PHE A 6 26.07 16.90 -13.62
CA PHE A 6 25.16 17.29 -12.53
C PHE A 6 23.69 17.43 -12.96
N THR A 7 23.43 17.71 -14.24
CA THR A 7 22.08 17.99 -14.74
C THR A 7 21.21 16.73 -14.82
N LEU A 8 21.82 15.55 -14.99
CA LEU A 8 21.12 14.26 -15.02
C LEU A 8 20.87 13.67 -13.64
N VAL A 9 21.68 14.03 -12.64
CA VAL A 9 21.54 13.48 -11.27
C VAL A 9 20.28 14.01 -10.60
N LEU A 10 19.96 15.29 -10.81
CA LEU A 10 18.74 15.93 -10.28
C LEU A 10 17.42 15.28 -10.74
N PRO A 11 17.18 15.06 -12.05
CA PRO A 11 15.96 14.39 -12.52
C PRO A 11 15.91 12.92 -12.10
N ILE A 12 17.05 12.22 -12.03
CA ILE A 12 17.08 10.82 -11.56
C ILE A 12 16.71 10.73 -10.08
N ILE A 13 17.27 11.57 -9.21
CA ILE A 13 16.92 11.61 -7.79
C ILE A 13 15.44 11.97 -7.62
N PHE A 14 14.93 12.93 -8.39
CA PHE A 14 13.51 13.32 -8.34
C PHE A 14 12.59 12.15 -8.68
N LEU A 15 12.91 11.38 -9.73
CA LEU A 15 12.14 10.20 -10.10
C LEU A 15 12.16 9.12 -9.01
N VAL A 16 13.32 8.84 -8.41
CA VAL A 16 13.45 7.84 -7.34
C VAL A 16 12.67 8.24 -6.10
N VAL A 17 12.74 9.49 -5.68
CA VAL A 17 11.99 10.00 -4.51
C VAL A 17 10.49 9.93 -4.75
N MET A 18 10.01 10.32 -5.94
CA MET A 18 8.59 10.22 -6.27
C MET A 18 8.10 8.78 -6.31
N PHE A 19 8.90 7.85 -6.86
CA PHE A 19 8.54 6.42 -6.89
C PHE A 19 8.49 5.81 -5.49
N ALA A 20 9.48 6.10 -4.64
CA ALA A 20 9.51 5.65 -3.26
C ALA A 20 8.34 6.21 -2.43
N LEU A 21 7.97 7.47 -2.65
CA LEU A 21 6.80 8.08 -2.00
C LEU A 21 5.47 7.47 -2.49
N VAL A 22 5.38 7.09 -3.76
CA VAL A 22 4.20 6.43 -4.32
C VAL A 22 4.05 5.02 -3.74
N GLU A 23 5.13 4.23 -3.63
CA GLU A 23 5.08 2.91 -2.98
C GLU A 23 4.66 2.99 -1.51
N GLN A 24 5.15 3.98 -0.77
CA GLN A 24 4.77 4.18 0.64
C GLN A 24 3.32 4.63 0.83
N ASN A 25 2.68 5.16 -0.22
CA ASN A 25 1.29 5.62 -0.19
C ASN A 25 0.30 4.55 -0.70
N MET A 26 0.80 3.43 -1.22
CA MET A 26 -0.02 2.24 -1.47
C MET A 26 -0.26 1.57 -0.11
N GLY A 27 -1.42 1.81 0.51
CA GLY A 27 -1.81 1.04 1.69
C GLY A 27 -1.77 -0.47 1.40
N CYS A 28 -1.51 -1.27 2.43
CA CYS A 28 -1.53 -2.72 2.30
C CYS A 28 -2.97 -3.19 2.09
N THR A 29 -3.14 -4.21 1.25
CA THR A 29 -4.44 -4.83 0.99
C THR A 29 -4.46 -6.28 1.46
N ALA A 30 -5.59 -6.72 2.00
CA ALA A 30 -5.80 -8.12 2.41
C ALA A 30 -7.25 -8.51 2.19
N SER A 31 -7.49 -9.75 1.76
CA SER A 31 -8.84 -10.27 1.61
C SER A 31 -9.25 -11.14 2.81
N MET A 32 -10.51 -11.00 3.24
CA MET A 32 -11.03 -11.60 4.49
C MET A 32 -12.18 -12.59 4.26
N GLY A 33 -12.30 -13.09 3.04
CA GLY A 33 -13.34 -14.02 2.63
C GLY A 33 -14.64 -13.32 2.17
N PRO A 34 -15.75 -14.07 2.08
CA PRO A 34 -16.97 -13.58 1.46
C PRO A 34 -17.62 -12.45 2.27
N CYS A 35 -18.20 -11.49 1.57
CA CYS A 35 -18.97 -10.43 2.18
C CYS A 35 -20.34 -10.92 2.66
N GLU A 36 -20.75 -10.43 3.82
CA GLU A 36 -22.15 -10.51 4.23
C GLU A 36 -23.00 -9.58 3.33
N LYS A 37 -24.20 -10.05 2.97
CA LYS A 37 -25.14 -9.26 2.18
C LYS A 37 -25.52 -7.99 2.95
N ASP A 38 -25.42 -6.83 2.29
CA ASP A 38 -25.78 -5.50 2.81
C ASP A 38 -24.99 -5.00 4.04
N LYS A 39 -23.89 -5.66 4.42
CA LYS A 39 -22.99 -5.19 5.48
C LYS A 39 -21.66 -4.71 4.94
N SER A 40 -21.13 -3.63 5.52
CA SER A 40 -19.75 -3.24 5.30
C SER A 40 -18.82 -4.15 6.10
N CYS A 41 -17.76 -4.62 5.45
CA CYS A 41 -16.71 -5.34 6.15
C CYS A 41 -15.64 -4.44 6.78
N SER A 42 -15.79 -3.10 6.70
CA SER A 42 -14.86 -2.14 7.33
C SER A 42 -14.68 -2.40 8.83
N ALA A 43 -15.73 -2.78 9.55
CA ALA A 43 -15.63 -3.07 10.98
C ALA A 43 -14.71 -4.27 11.27
N LYS A 44 -14.78 -5.32 10.44
CA LYS A 44 -13.93 -6.50 10.53
C LYS A 44 -12.48 -6.16 10.17
N CYS A 45 -12.28 -5.34 9.14
CA CYS A 45 -10.97 -4.82 8.78
C CYS A 45 -10.35 -4.01 9.92
N ARG A 46 -11.12 -3.12 10.57
CA ARG A 46 -10.65 -2.34 11.73
C ARG A 46 -10.31 -3.19 12.93
N ALA A 47 -11.13 -4.19 13.22
CA ALA A 47 -10.88 -5.13 14.31
C ALA A 47 -9.59 -5.94 14.10
N THR A 48 -9.15 -6.15 12.86
CA THR A 48 -7.97 -6.97 12.55
C THR A 48 -6.71 -6.15 12.30
N PHE A 49 -6.81 -5.06 11.54
CA PHE A 49 -5.67 -4.25 11.10
C PHE A 49 -5.57 -2.89 11.82
N GLY A 50 -6.50 -2.58 12.73
CA GLY A 50 -6.55 -1.35 13.50
C GLY A 50 -7.50 -0.29 12.94
N ASP A 51 -7.75 0.77 13.71
CA ASP A 51 -8.80 1.77 13.44
C ASP A 51 -8.65 2.52 12.11
N LYS A 52 -7.41 2.58 11.58
CA LYS A 52 -7.09 3.21 10.30
C LYS A 52 -7.38 2.31 9.09
N ALA A 53 -7.74 1.05 9.32
CA ALA A 53 -8.13 0.16 8.26
C ALA A 53 -9.55 0.50 7.75
N ASN A 54 -9.74 0.28 6.45
CA ASN A 54 -11.04 0.36 5.80
C ASN A 54 -11.30 -0.92 5.03
N GLY A 55 -12.56 -1.23 4.76
CA GLY A 55 -12.97 -2.42 4.04
C GLY A 55 -14.02 -2.09 2.98
N PHE A 56 -13.98 -2.81 1.86
CA PHE A 56 -15.03 -2.77 0.86
C PHE A 56 -15.30 -4.17 0.32
N CYS A 57 -16.52 -4.37 -0.19
CA CYS A 57 -16.91 -5.63 -0.81
C CYS A 57 -16.68 -5.54 -2.32
N ASP A 58 -15.68 -6.26 -2.81
CA ASP A 58 -15.46 -6.45 -4.23
C ASP A 58 -16.37 -7.56 -4.76
N ARG A 59 -17.33 -7.19 -5.62
CA ARG A 59 -18.25 -8.12 -6.28
C ARG A 59 -17.94 -8.33 -7.75
N SER A 60 -16.75 -7.92 -8.21
CA SER A 60 -16.35 -7.99 -9.62
C SER A 60 -16.35 -9.42 -10.17
N THR A 61 -16.14 -10.42 -9.30
CA THR A 61 -16.14 -11.85 -9.65
C THR A 61 -17.52 -12.54 -9.56
N GLY A 62 -18.58 -11.80 -9.18
CA GLY A 62 -19.92 -12.35 -9.00
C GLY A 62 -20.11 -13.10 -7.67
N GLY A 63 -21.37 -13.33 -7.27
CA GLY A 63 -21.71 -14.02 -6.01
C GLY A 63 -21.71 -13.09 -4.78
N ALA A 64 -21.27 -13.60 -3.62
CA ALA A 64 -21.28 -12.85 -2.36
C ALA A 64 -20.33 -11.63 -2.36
N GLY A 65 -19.31 -11.66 -3.23
CA GLY A 65 -18.18 -10.73 -3.23
C GLY A 65 -17.15 -11.07 -2.16
N GLU A 66 -15.93 -10.59 -2.35
CA GLU A 66 -14.83 -10.73 -1.41
C GLU A 66 -14.66 -9.44 -0.61
N CYS A 67 -14.48 -9.55 0.70
CA CYS A 67 -14.14 -8.41 1.53
C CYS A 67 -12.65 -8.09 1.35
N VAL A 68 -12.36 -6.90 0.83
CA VAL A 68 -11.02 -6.35 0.67
C VAL A 68 -10.80 -5.28 1.72
N CYS A 69 -9.79 -5.47 2.56
CA CYS A 69 -9.33 -4.52 3.55
C CYS A 69 -8.16 -3.72 3.01
N VAL A 70 -8.18 -2.39 3.18
CA VAL A 70 -7.07 -1.47 2.93
C VAL A 70 -6.62 -0.91 4.27
N TYR A 71 -5.36 -1.08 4.62
CA TYR A 71 -4.83 -0.65 5.91
C TYR A 71 -3.42 -0.08 5.75
N PRO A 72 -2.97 0.81 6.65
CA PRO A 72 -1.58 1.26 6.63
C PRO A 72 -0.68 0.04 6.81
N CYS A 73 0.27 -0.16 5.88
CA CYS A 73 1.28 -1.20 6.05
C CYS A 73 1.99 -0.99 7.38
N PRO A 74 2.25 -2.05 8.15
CA PRO A 74 3.13 -1.92 9.31
C PRO A 74 4.47 -1.34 8.83
N PRO A 75 5.14 -0.49 9.63
CA PRO A 75 6.49 -0.07 9.31
C PRO A 75 7.33 -1.35 9.21
N HIS A 76 7.72 -1.72 8.00
CA HIS A 76 8.61 -2.85 7.77
C HIS A 76 9.89 -2.61 8.61
N PRO A 77 10.35 -3.56 9.44
CA PRO A 77 11.73 -3.55 9.91
C PRO A 77 12.75 -3.87 8.81
N GLU A 78 12.31 -3.99 7.55
CA GLU A 78 13.13 -4.42 6.43
C GLU A 78 12.85 -3.56 5.19
N SER A 79 13.38 -2.34 5.26
CA SER A 79 14.03 -1.76 4.08
C SER A 79 15.14 -2.72 3.63
N PRO A 80 15.26 -3.08 2.33
CA PRO A 80 16.41 -3.84 1.83
C PRO A 80 17.74 -3.06 1.88
N MET A 81 17.78 -1.91 2.56
CA MET A 81 18.96 -1.07 2.74
C MET A 81 19.68 -1.32 4.08
N SER A 82 19.68 -2.57 4.58
CA SER A 82 20.56 -3.02 5.68
C SER A 82 21.56 -4.10 5.28
N PHE A 83 21.65 -4.47 3.99
CA PHE A 83 22.62 -5.45 3.49
C PHE A 83 23.89 -4.84 2.87
N LEU A 84 24.10 -3.52 2.99
CA LEU A 84 25.21 -2.80 2.35
C LEU A 84 25.85 -1.72 3.25
N LEU A 85 26.10 -2.05 4.53
CA LEU A 85 27.09 -1.37 5.37
C LEU A 85 27.91 -2.41 6.13
#